data_AF-A0A2W0AH70-F1
#
_entry.id   AF-A0A2W0AH70-F1
#
_cell.length_a   1.000
_cell.length_b   1.000
_cell.length_c   1.000
_cell.angle_alpha   90.00
_cell.angle_beta   90.00
_cell.angle_gamma   90.00
#
_symmetry.space_group_name_H-M   'P 1'
#
loop_
_entity.id
_entity.type
_entity.pdbx_description
1 polymer ?
#
loop_
_entity_poly.entity_id
_entity_poly.type
_entity_poly.pdbx_seq_one_letter_code
_entity_poly.pdbx_strand_id
1 'polypeptide(L)'
;MFIIVFFGFGVAVDSVSNKRRDAELLVRRMVGLKMGTSSFNAARELAEEYGGKPTSGGPTRGDCSAQACTFTFVIDNKPLSYIPGVSAVEFVATVGVKDGYVIERQINYAILNRTGADFAYLLVDHLDPHGLEIQKLKVDADGMPHVLKVNLGRSATADERQRAYSIGLSCLARLGGCRHAAAIFPAGL
;
A
#
# COMPACT_ATOMS: atom_id res chain seq x y z
N MET A 1 3.63 13.91 -44.01
CA MET A 1 2.74 12.92 -43.37
C MET A 1 3.39 12.46 -42.08
N PHE A 2 3.05 13.08 -40.94
CA PHE A 2 3.61 12.74 -39.62
C PHE A 2 2.50 12.90 -38.57
N ILE A 3 1.71 11.85 -38.34
CA ILE A 3 0.75 11.78 -37.23
C ILE A 3 0.70 10.34 -36.73
N ILE A 4 1.74 9.84 -36.06
CA ILE A 4 1.63 8.62 -35.23
C ILE A 4 2.65 8.67 -34.08
N VAL A 5 2.43 9.49 -33.04
CA VAL A 5 3.13 9.34 -31.73
C VAL A 5 2.23 9.65 -30.51
N PHE A 6 1.02 10.19 -30.67
CA PHE A 6 0.21 10.62 -29.52
C PHE A 6 -0.63 9.53 -28.83
N PHE A 7 -1.00 8.45 -29.53
CA PHE A 7 -1.89 7.43 -28.96
C PHE A 7 -1.22 6.52 -27.92
N GLY A 8 0.07 6.20 -28.07
CA GLY A 8 0.80 5.36 -27.10
C GLY A 8 1.08 6.07 -25.77
N PHE A 9 1.36 7.38 -25.82
CA PHE A 9 1.59 8.18 -24.62
C PHE A 9 0.30 8.45 -23.84
N GLY A 10 -0.81 8.74 -24.52
CA GLY A 10 -2.11 8.97 -23.85
C GLY A 10 -2.57 7.75 -23.05
N VAL A 11 -2.56 6.56 -23.68
CA VAL A 11 -2.99 5.31 -23.03
C VAL A 11 -2.09 4.94 -21.83
N ALA A 12 -0.77 5.18 -21.94
CA ALA A 12 0.15 4.96 -20.83
C ALA A 12 -0.10 5.93 -19.68
N VAL A 13 -0.32 7.22 -19.95
CA VAL A 13 -0.61 8.23 -18.90
C VAL A 13 -1.95 7.96 -18.21
N ASP A 14 -2.98 7.60 -18.97
CA ASP A 14 -4.31 7.30 -18.42
C ASP A 14 -4.30 6.05 -17.54
N SER A 15 -3.67 4.96 -18.00
CA SER A 15 -3.51 3.72 -17.21
C SER A 15 -2.81 3.97 -15.88
N VAL A 16 -1.84 4.87 -15.89
CA VAL A 16 -0.96 5.17 -14.76
C VAL A 16 -1.60 6.13 -13.76
N SER A 17 -2.32 7.15 -14.26
CA SER A 17 -3.17 8.02 -13.45
C SER A 17 -4.27 7.21 -12.74
N ASN A 18 -4.86 6.24 -13.44
CA ASN A 18 -5.86 5.34 -12.87
C ASN A 18 -5.30 4.50 -11.71
N LYS A 19 -4.09 3.93 -11.84
CA LYS A 19 -3.45 3.16 -10.75
C LYS A 19 -3.25 3.98 -9.48
N ARG A 20 -2.81 5.24 -9.60
CA ARG A 20 -2.69 6.14 -8.45
C ARG A 20 -4.06 6.38 -7.81
N ARG A 21 -5.07 6.71 -8.62
CA ARG A 21 -6.44 6.95 -8.15
C ARG A 21 -7.01 5.72 -7.44
N ASP A 22 -6.82 4.54 -8.00
CA ASP A 22 -7.30 3.27 -7.44
C ASP A 22 -6.64 2.99 -6.09
N ALA A 23 -5.33 3.23 -5.97
CA ALA A 23 -4.63 3.13 -4.69
C ALA A 23 -5.15 4.14 -3.65
N GLU A 24 -5.38 5.40 -4.05
CA GLU A 24 -5.94 6.43 -3.15
C GLU A 24 -7.35 6.06 -2.66
N LEU A 25 -8.21 5.55 -3.55
CA LEU A 25 -9.55 5.08 -3.22
C LEU A 25 -9.50 3.84 -2.33
N LEU A 26 -8.66 2.86 -2.66
CA LEU A 26 -8.45 1.65 -1.86
C LEU A 26 -8.03 2.00 -0.44
N VAL A 27 -7.03 2.88 -0.26
CA VAL A 27 -6.60 3.33 1.09
C VAL A 27 -7.76 3.95 1.85
N ARG A 28 -8.53 4.85 1.23
CA ARG A 28 -9.71 5.47 1.89
C ARG A 28 -10.75 4.43 2.30
N ARG A 29 -11.05 3.46 1.44
CA ARG A 29 -12.02 2.40 1.71
C ARG A 29 -11.53 1.45 2.80
N MET A 30 -10.24 1.09 2.78
CA MET A 30 -9.60 0.30 3.84
C MET A 30 -9.64 1.00 5.20
N VAL A 31 -9.36 2.30 5.25
CA VAL A 31 -9.43 3.10 6.48
C VAL A 31 -10.87 3.12 7.03
N GLY A 32 -11.87 3.10 6.15
CA GLY A 32 -13.29 3.01 6.51
C GLY A 32 -13.72 1.66 7.12
N LEU A 33 -12.94 0.58 6.95
CA LEU A 33 -13.19 -0.68 7.62
C LEU A 33 -12.86 -0.53 9.12
N LYS A 34 -13.87 -0.67 9.98
CA LYS A 34 -13.72 -0.58 11.43
C LYS A 34 -13.14 -1.88 11.97
N MET A 35 -11.95 -1.79 12.55
CA MET A 35 -11.24 -2.92 13.16
C MET A 35 -12.10 -3.55 14.27
N GLY A 36 -12.24 -4.87 14.25
CA GLY A 36 -13.05 -5.65 15.19
C GLY A 36 -14.57 -5.48 15.01
N THR A 37 -15.02 -4.83 13.93
CA THR A 37 -16.45 -4.59 13.68
C THR A 37 -16.85 -4.87 12.23
N SER A 38 -16.07 -4.43 11.25
CA SER A 38 -16.31 -4.73 9.85
C SER A 38 -16.19 -6.23 9.60
N SER A 39 -17.14 -6.77 8.83
CA SER A 39 -17.26 -8.21 8.62
C SER A 39 -16.35 -8.75 7.52
N PHE A 40 -16.22 -10.07 7.46
CA PHE A 40 -15.64 -10.80 6.33
C PHE A 40 -16.24 -10.36 4.99
N ASN A 41 -17.57 -10.20 4.93
CA ASN A 41 -18.25 -9.79 3.69
C ASN A 41 -17.85 -8.38 3.26
N ALA A 42 -17.71 -7.44 4.20
CA ALA A 42 -17.24 -6.08 3.88
C ALA A 42 -15.81 -6.09 3.33
N ALA A 43 -14.93 -6.94 3.88
CA ALA A 43 -13.57 -7.11 3.35
C ALA A 43 -13.55 -7.79 1.97
N ARG A 44 -14.45 -8.77 1.75
CA ARG A 44 -14.60 -9.44 0.46
C ARG A 44 -15.15 -8.50 -0.61
N GLU A 45 -16.16 -7.68 -0.30
CA GLU A 45 -16.70 -6.66 -1.21
C GLU A 45 -15.62 -5.67 -1.64
N LEU A 46 -14.77 -5.23 -0.70
CA LEU A 46 -13.60 -4.42 -1.03
C LEU A 46 -12.64 -5.15 -1.99
N ALA A 47 -12.39 -6.43 -1.75
CA ALA A 47 -11.55 -7.26 -2.63
C ALA A 47 -12.14 -7.41 -4.04
N GLU A 48 -13.45 -7.58 -4.15
CA GLU A 48 -14.15 -7.64 -5.44
C GLU A 48 -14.09 -6.29 -6.18
N GLU A 49 -14.26 -5.16 -5.46
CA GLU A 49 -14.26 -3.81 -6.03
C GLU A 49 -12.87 -3.38 -6.54
N TYR A 50 -11.80 -3.69 -5.81
CA TYR A 50 -10.43 -3.24 -6.13
C TYR A 50 -9.48 -4.37 -6.59
N GLY A 51 -10.03 -5.55 -6.92
CA GLY A 51 -9.26 -6.68 -7.47
C GLY A 51 -8.36 -7.42 -6.48
N GLY A 52 -8.64 -7.32 -5.18
CA GLY A 52 -7.94 -8.04 -4.13
C GLY A 52 -8.06 -9.56 -4.26
N LYS A 53 -6.98 -10.29 -3.97
CA LYS A 53 -6.93 -11.75 -4.05
C LYS A 53 -6.80 -12.38 -2.66
N PRO A 54 -7.57 -13.44 -2.35
CA PRO A 54 -7.37 -14.21 -1.14
C PRO A 54 -6.00 -14.91 -1.21
N THR A 55 -5.18 -14.78 -0.18
CA THR A 55 -3.79 -15.28 -0.20
C THR A 55 -3.47 -16.38 0.83
N SER A 56 -4.44 -16.74 1.67
CA SER A 56 -4.39 -17.84 2.67
C SER A 56 -3.28 -17.72 3.74
N GLY A 57 -3.64 -17.92 5.01
CA GLY A 57 -2.68 -18.04 6.10
C GLY A 57 -2.06 -19.44 6.18
N GLY A 58 -0.79 -19.57 5.82
CA GLY A 58 0.06 -20.72 6.19
C GLY A 58 -0.01 -21.99 5.31
N PRO A 59 0.91 -22.95 5.53
CA PRO A 59 1.21 -24.04 4.59
C PRO A 59 0.13 -25.12 4.46
N THR A 60 -0.88 -25.12 5.33
CA THR A 60 -2.06 -25.97 5.22
C THR A 60 -3.22 -25.11 4.72
N ARG A 61 -3.35 -25.00 3.40
CA ARG A 61 -4.37 -24.22 2.68
C ARG A 61 -5.79 -24.53 3.19
N GLY A 62 -6.26 -23.74 4.15
CA GLY A 62 -7.68 -23.53 4.38
C GLY A 62 -8.18 -22.49 3.39
N ASP A 63 -9.30 -22.77 2.73
CA ASP A 63 -9.96 -21.80 1.86
C ASP A 63 -10.24 -20.51 2.64
N CYS A 64 -9.93 -19.36 2.02
CA CYS A 64 -10.25 -18.05 2.58
C CYS A 64 -11.72 -18.04 3.02
N SER A 65 -11.93 -17.88 4.33
CA SER A 65 -13.24 -17.91 4.94
C SER A 65 -13.34 -16.84 6.02
N ALA A 66 -14.54 -16.67 6.57
CA ALA A 66 -14.76 -15.80 7.71
C ALA A 66 -13.86 -16.16 8.90
N GLN A 67 -13.47 -17.43 9.06
CA GLN A 67 -12.64 -17.87 10.19
C GLN A 67 -11.21 -17.32 10.11
N ALA A 68 -10.62 -17.32 8.91
CA ALA A 68 -9.30 -16.79 8.65
C ALA A 68 -9.17 -16.48 7.15
N CYS A 69 -8.88 -15.23 6.80
CA CYS A 69 -8.58 -14.85 5.44
C CYS A 69 -7.73 -13.57 5.40
N THR A 70 -6.87 -13.48 4.39
CA THR A 70 -6.20 -12.22 4.04
C THR A 70 -6.49 -11.91 2.58
N PHE A 71 -7.04 -10.73 2.33
CA PHE A 71 -7.18 -10.17 0.99
C PHE A 71 -5.98 -9.28 0.69
N THR A 72 -5.28 -9.57 -0.41
CA THR A 72 -4.09 -8.83 -0.84
C THR A 72 -4.38 -8.10 -2.14
N PHE A 73 -4.06 -6.82 -2.15
CA PHE A 73 -4.21 -5.90 -3.28
C PHE A 73 -2.83 -5.50 -3.76
N VAL A 74 -2.56 -5.62 -5.06
CA VAL A 74 -1.26 -5.27 -5.64
C VAL A 74 -1.47 -4.25 -6.74
N ILE A 75 -0.87 -3.07 -6.59
CA ILE A 75 -0.87 -1.99 -7.57
C ILE A 75 0.60 -1.60 -7.80
N ASP A 76 1.12 -1.90 -8.98
CA ASP A 76 2.51 -1.56 -9.33
C ASP A 76 2.60 -0.78 -10.64
N ASN A 77 3.73 -0.12 -10.85
CA ASN A 77 4.05 0.54 -12.12
C ASN A 77 5.16 -0.20 -12.89
N LYS A 78 5.40 -1.50 -12.65
CA LYS A 78 6.51 -2.25 -13.26
C LYS A 78 6.58 -2.08 -14.79
N PRO A 79 5.47 -2.08 -15.56
CA PRO A 79 5.54 -1.80 -16.98
C PRO A 79 6.17 -0.44 -17.36
N LEU A 80 6.07 0.58 -16.49
CA LEU A 80 6.70 1.88 -16.72
C LEU A 80 8.20 1.88 -16.42
N SER A 81 8.67 1.00 -15.54
CA SER A 81 10.09 0.92 -15.20
C SER A 81 11.00 0.47 -16.35
N TYR A 82 10.43 0.01 -17.47
CA TYR A 82 11.16 -0.21 -18.72
C TYR A 82 11.60 1.10 -19.40
N ILE A 83 11.00 2.24 -19.03
CA ILE A 83 11.41 3.56 -19.52
C ILE A 83 12.64 4.03 -18.72
N PRO A 84 13.75 4.39 -19.39
CA PRO A 84 14.94 4.88 -18.71
C PRO A 84 14.64 6.05 -17.77
N GLY A 85 15.07 5.94 -16.51
CA GLY A 85 14.88 6.97 -15.49
C GLY A 85 13.59 6.84 -14.66
N VAL A 86 12.69 5.91 -15.01
CA VAL A 86 11.51 5.59 -14.19
C VAL A 86 11.85 4.50 -13.19
N SER A 87 11.66 4.80 -11.90
CA SER A 87 11.77 3.78 -10.84
C SER A 87 10.54 2.87 -10.84
N ALA A 88 10.77 1.57 -10.68
CA ALA A 88 9.70 0.63 -10.34
C ALA A 88 9.17 0.94 -8.94
N VAL A 89 7.86 0.85 -8.77
CA VAL A 89 7.13 1.17 -7.55
C VAL A 89 6.08 0.10 -7.36
N GLU A 90 5.98 -0.41 -6.14
CA GLU A 90 5.02 -1.44 -5.75
C GLU A 90 4.26 -0.99 -4.52
N PHE A 91 2.94 -0.95 -4.64
CA PHE A 91 2.00 -0.73 -3.55
C PHE A 91 1.25 -2.03 -3.31
N VAL A 92 1.43 -2.60 -2.13
CA VAL A 92 0.69 -3.77 -1.65
C VAL A 92 -0.11 -3.36 -0.44
N ALA A 93 -1.40 -3.66 -0.44
CA ALA A 93 -2.24 -3.49 0.73
C ALA A 93 -2.85 -4.83 1.12
N THR A 94 -3.06 -5.05 2.42
CA THR A 94 -3.72 -6.26 2.90
C THR A 94 -4.82 -5.93 3.89
N VAL A 95 -5.87 -6.75 3.90
CA VAL A 95 -6.92 -6.75 4.91
C VAL A 95 -7.03 -8.16 5.48
N GLY A 96 -6.73 -8.30 6.76
CA GLY A 96 -6.80 -9.56 7.49
C GLY A 96 -8.14 -9.69 8.23
N VAL A 97 -8.75 -10.85 8.10
CA VAL A 97 -9.99 -11.25 8.76
C VAL A 97 -9.73 -12.46 9.65
N LYS A 98 -10.29 -12.42 10.86
CA LYS A 98 -10.28 -13.52 11.81
C LYS A 98 -11.60 -13.55 12.56
N ASP A 99 -12.15 -14.74 12.80
CA ASP A 99 -13.40 -14.94 13.55
C ASP A 99 -14.59 -14.10 13.01
N GLY A 100 -14.61 -13.86 11.70
CA GLY A 100 -15.66 -13.12 10.99
C GLY A 100 -15.42 -11.61 10.88
N TYR A 101 -14.37 -11.07 11.49
CA TYR A 101 -14.14 -9.62 11.56
C TYR A 101 -12.78 -9.21 11.00
N VAL A 102 -12.71 -8.00 10.47
CA VAL A 102 -11.45 -7.36 10.09
C VAL A 102 -10.63 -7.10 11.34
N ILE A 103 -9.44 -7.68 11.42
CA ILE A 103 -8.53 -7.58 12.57
C ILE A 103 -7.19 -6.94 12.23
N GLU A 104 -6.90 -6.78 10.94
CA GLU A 104 -5.63 -6.28 10.45
C GLU A 104 -5.81 -5.51 9.14
N ARG A 105 -5.04 -4.44 8.98
CA ARG A 105 -4.82 -3.75 7.71
C ARG A 105 -3.33 -3.50 7.59
N GLN A 106 -2.75 -3.77 6.43
CA GLN A 106 -1.35 -3.42 6.17
C GLN A 106 -1.20 -2.68 4.85
N ILE A 107 -0.15 -1.86 4.77
CA ILE A 107 0.33 -1.24 3.53
C ILE A 107 1.84 -1.44 3.48
N ASN A 108 2.32 -2.01 2.37
CA ASN A 108 3.71 -2.03 1.99
C ASN A 108 3.85 -1.20 0.70
N TYR A 109 4.54 -0.07 0.78
CA TYR A 109 4.75 0.80 -0.36
C TYR A 109 6.23 1.05 -0.59
N ALA A 110 6.75 0.61 -1.72
CA ALA A 110 8.18 0.61 -1.99
C ALA A 110 8.52 1.20 -3.35
N ILE A 111 9.58 2.02 -3.37
CA ILE A 111 10.33 2.37 -4.57
C ILE A 111 11.43 1.32 -4.70
N LEU A 112 11.40 0.56 -5.79
CA LEU A 112 12.31 -0.56 -6.03
C LEU A 112 13.55 -0.10 -6.79
N ASN A 113 14.67 -0.74 -6.47
CA ASN A 113 15.93 -0.66 -7.20
C ASN A 113 16.37 -2.08 -7.63
N ARG A 114 17.58 -2.22 -8.19
CA ARG A 114 18.06 -3.52 -8.69
C ARG A 114 18.29 -4.58 -7.60
N THR A 115 18.46 -4.17 -6.34
CA THR A 115 18.84 -5.06 -5.23
C THR A 115 17.76 -5.17 -4.15
N GLY A 116 16.63 -4.46 -4.28
CA GLY A 116 15.55 -4.44 -3.31
C GLY A 116 14.76 -3.13 -3.35
N ALA A 117 14.49 -2.55 -2.17
CA ALA A 117 13.84 -1.24 -2.05
C ALA A 117 14.87 -0.13 -1.80
N ASP A 118 14.74 0.96 -2.56
CA ASP A 118 15.44 2.21 -2.30
C ASP A 118 14.80 2.96 -1.12
N PHE A 119 13.46 3.03 -1.16
CA PHE A 119 12.64 3.51 -0.04
C PHE A 119 11.45 2.56 0.16
N ALA A 120 11.13 2.23 1.42
CA ALA A 120 9.97 1.40 1.76
C ALA A 120 9.23 1.93 2.99
N TYR A 121 7.90 2.02 2.87
CA TYR A 121 6.99 2.33 3.95
C TYR A 121 6.17 1.08 4.29
N LEU A 122 6.22 0.65 5.54
CA LEU A 122 5.54 -0.54 6.04
C LEU A 122 4.59 -0.10 7.15
N LEU A 123 3.29 -0.11 6.89
CA LEU A 123 2.26 0.18 7.89
C LEU A 123 1.54 -1.11 8.27
N VAL A 124 1.46 -1.39 9.56
CA VAL A 124 0.65 -2.46 10.12
C VAL A 124 -0.30 -1.85 11.13
N ASP A 125 -1.61 -2.02 10.93
CA ASP A 125 -2.65 -1.58 11.86
C ASP A 125 -3.46 -2.80 12.28
N HIS A 126 -3.35 -3.17 13.55
CA HIS A 126 -3.94 -4.38 14.11
C HIS A 126 -4.75 -4.07 15.39
N LEU A 127 -5.37 -5.09 15.98
CA LEU A 127 -6.13 -4.95 17.23
C LEU A 127 -5.34 -5.10 18.54
N ASP A 128 -4.02 -5.28 18.54
CA ASP A 128 -3.24 -5.44 19.79
C ASP A 128 -3.15 -4.11 20.57
N PRO A 129 -2.86 -4.13 21.87
CA PRO A 129 -3.18 -3.03 22.78
C PRO A 129 -2.22 -1.82 22.71
N HIS A 130 -1.17 -1.88 21.88
CA HIS A 130 -0.19 -0.80 21.81
C HIS A 130 -0.73 0.47 21.09
N GLY A 131 0.01 1.57 21.21
CA GLY A 131 -0.31 2.85 20.57
C GLY A 131 0.28 2.96 19.16
N LEU A 132 0.91 4.10 18.87
CA LEU A 132 1.76 4.28 17.69
C LEU A 132 3.19 3.83 18.02
N GLU A 133 3.78 3.05 17.13
CA GLU A 133 5.20 2.71 17.17
C GLU A 133 5.83 2.99 15.80
N ILE A 134 6.99 3.65 15.79
CA ILE A 134 7.73 3.98 14.57
C ILE A 134 9.13 3.41 14.67
N GLN A 135 9.53 2.63 13.66
CA GLN A 135 10.84 2.02 13.56
C GLN A 135 11.52 2.46 12.25
N LYS A 136 12.72 3.03 12.36
CA LYS A 136 13.58 3.32 11.21
C LYS A 136 14.51 2.12 10.99
N LEU A 137 14.11 1.20 10.12
CA LEU A 137 14.80 -0.08 9.92
C LEU A 137 16.09 0.05 9.11
N LYS A 138 16.20 1.10 8.29
CA LYS A 138 17.40 1.44 7.52
C LYS A 138 17.51 2.95 7.46
N VAL A 139 18.68 3.49 7.78
CA VAL A 139 18.98 4.93 7.83
C VAL A 139 20.31 5.18 7.13
N ASP A 140 20.41 6.28 6.39
CA ASP A 140 21.69 6.71 5.78
C ASP A 140 22.57 7.53 6.73
N ALA A 141 23.70 8.03 6.22
CA ALA A 141 24.65 8.83 6.99
C ALA A 141 24.08 10.18 7.46
N ASP A 142 23.09 10.71 6.74
CA ASP A 142 22.43 11.99 7.04
C ASP A 142 21.23 11.82 7.99
N GLY A 143 20.96 10.59 8.44
CA GLY A 143 19.85 10.28 9.34
C GLY A 143 18.50 10.07 8.65
N MET A 144 18.47 10.02 7.31
CA MET A 144 17.24 9.82 6.54
C MET A 144 16.85 8.33 6.55
N PRO A 145 15.63 7.97 6.99
CA PRO A 145 15.14 6.61 6.85
C PRO A 145 14.98 6.23 5.37
N HIS A 146 15.48 5.06 5.01
CA HIS A 146 15.17 4.35 3.77
C HIS A 146 14.04 3.35 3.97
N VAL A 147 13.91 2.79 5.17
CA VAL A 147 12.81 1.88 5.50
C VAL A 147 12.16 2.35 6.79
N LEU A 148 10.91 2.78 6.68
CA LEU A 148 10.10 3.26 7.79
C LEU A 148 8.98 2.25 8.04
N LYS A 149 8.96 1.67 9.24
CA LYS A 149 7.89 0.80 9.71
C LYS A 149 7.06 1.52 10.76
N VAL A 150 5.74 1.48 10.60
CA VAL A 150 4.76 2.07 11.51
C VAL A 150 3.84 0.95 11.95
N ASN A 151 3.77 0.71 13.26
CA ASN A 151 2.76 -0.16 13.85
C ASN A 151 1.72 0.72 14.56
N LEU A 152 0.45 0.41 14.33
CA LEU A 152 -0.68 0.99 15.02
C LEU A 152 -1.41 -0.13 15.75
N GLY A 153 -1.57 0.04 17.05
CA GLY A 153 -2.48 -0.78 17.83
C GLY A 153 -3.80 -0.07 18.12
N ARG A 154 -4.64 -0.74 18.92
CA ARG A 154 -5.95 -0.25 19.33
C ARG A 154 -5.89 1.09 20.06
N SER A 155 -4.80 1.35 20.78
CA SER A 155 -4.63 2.57 21.58
C SER A 155 -4.13 3.77 20.76
N ALA A 156 -3.76 3.57 19.48
CA ALA A 156 -3.40 4.67 18.60
C ALA A 156 -4.61 5.58 18.37
N THR A 157 -4.40 6.89 18.51
CA THR A 157 -5.43 7.92 18.33
C THR A 157 -5.92 7.97 16.88
N ALA A 158 -7.08 8.62 16.68
CA ALA A 158 -7.61 8.88 15.34
C ALA A 158 -6.61 9.69 14.50
N ASP A 159 -5.96 10.69 15.11
CA ASP A 159 -5.00 11.57 14.44
C ASP A 159 -3.71 10.82 14.06
N GLU A 160 -3.15 10.00 14.94
CA GLU A 160 -1.97 9.17 14.62
C GLU A 160 -2.26 8.22 13.46
N ARG A 161 -3.42 7.56 13.50
CA ARG A 161 -3.86 6.66 12.44
C ARG A 161 -4.08 7.41 11.13
N GLN A 162 -4.73 8.57 11.17
CA GLN A 162 -4.93 9.40 9.99
C GLN A 162 -3.60 9.84 9.37
N ARG A 163 -2.62 10.26 10.18
CA ARG A 163 -1.27 10.59 9.70
C ARG A 163 -0.58 9.39 9.08
N ALA A 164 -0.61 8.23 9.73
CA ALA A 164 -0.01 6.99 9.20
C ALA A 164 -0.58 6.57 7.83
N TYR A 165 -1.87 6.81 7.57
CA TYR A 165 -2.50 6.53 6.28
C TYR A 165 -2.37 7.67 5.25
N SER A 166 -1.75 8.80 5.60
CA SER A 166 -1.54 9.96 4.69
C SER A 166 -0.30 9.81 3.80
N ILE A 167 -0.07 8.61 3.28
CA ILE A 167 1.05 8.27 2.40
C ILE A 167 0.97 8.97 1.04
N GLY A 168 2.13 9.34 0.50
CA GLY A 168 2.23 9.98 -0.81
C GLY A 168 2.19 8.97 -1.96
N LEU A 169 1.02 8.71 -2.55
CA LEU A 169 0.89 7.73 -3.65
C LEU A 169 1.32 8.23 -5.04
N SER A 170 1.90 9.42 -5.11
CA SER A 170 2.27 10.06 -6.38
C SER A 170 3.28 9.26 -7.21
N CYS A 171 4.10 8.43 -6.56
CA CYS A 171 5.13 7.63 -7.24
C CYS A 171 4.57 6.52 -8.11
N LEU A 172 3.33 6.08 -7.86
CA LEU A 172 2.64 5.14 -8.76
C LEU A 172 2.45 5.73 -10.17
N ALA A 173 2.39 7.06 -10.28
CA ALA A 173 2.10 7.76 -11.52
C ALA A 173 3.23 8.62 -12.10
N ARG A 174 4.42 8.64 -11.47
CA ARG A 174 5.46 9.62 -11.79
C ARG A 174 6.40 9.15 -12.90
N LEU A 175 6.31 9.76 -14.07
CA LEU A 175 7.19 9.48 -15.23
C LEU A 175 8.64 9.95 -15.05
N GLY A 176 8.91 10.90 -14.16
CA GLY A 176 10.28 11.31 -13.81
C GLY A 176 10.95 10.44 -12.73
N GLY A 177 10.25 9.39 -12.28
CA GLY A 177 10.63 8.58 -11.13
C GLY A 177 10.46 9.31 -9.79
N CYS A 178 10.56 8.52 -8.72
CA CYS A 178 10.67 9.02 -7.35
C CYS A 178 12.04 8.64 -6.78
N ARG A 179 12.68 9.59 -6.10
CA ARG A 179 14.08 9.47 -5.63
C ARG A 179 14.28 9.94 -4.19
N HIS A 180 13.20 10.23 -3.48
CA HIS A 180 13.25 10.80 -2.14
C HIS A 180 12.23 10.12 -1.25
N ALA A 181 12.62 9.82 -0.01
CA ALA A 181 11.77 9.29 1.06
C ALA A 181 10.46 10.08 1.23
N ALA A 182 10.54 11.42 1.17
CA ALA A 182 9.39 12.32 1.30
C ALA A 182 8.33 12.13 0.21
N ALA A 183 8.65 11.41 -0.87
CA ALA A 183 7.68 11.10 -1.91
C ALA A 183 6.71 9.99 -1.51
N ILE A 184 7.04 9.17 -0.50
CA ILE A 184 6.20 8.04 -0.03
C ILE A 184 5.86 8.11 1.45
N PHE A 185 6.71 8.69 2.30
CA PHE A 185 6.47 8.78 3.74
C PHE A 185 5.47 9.90 4.07
N PRO A 186 4.53 9.66 5.00
CA PRO A 186 3.67 10.72 5.52
C PRO A 186 4.48 11.85 6.15
N ALA A 187 4.00 13.08 6.05
CA ALA A 187 4.60 14.21 6.75
C ALA A 187 4.32 14.12 8.26
N GLY A 188 5.35 14.33 9.08
CA GLY A 188 5.20 14.40 10.55
C GLY A 188 5.19 13.06 11.27
N LEU A 189 5.80 12.02 10.70
CA LEU A 189 6.15 10.75 11.35
C LEU A 189 7.66 10.63 11.56
#